data_AF-A0A8T4I2S0-F1
#
_entry.id   AF-A0A8T4I2S0-F1
#
_cell.length_a   1.000
_cell.length_b   1.000
_cell.length_c   1.000
_cell.angle_alpha   90.00
_cell.angle_beta   90.00
_cell.angle_gamma   90.00
#
_symmetry.space_group_name_H-M   'P 1'
#
loop_
_entity.id
_entity.type
_entity.pdbx_description
1 polymer ?
#
loop_
_entity_poly.entity_id
_entity_poly.type
_entity_poly.pdbx_seq_one_letter_code
_entity_poly.pdbx_strand_id
1 'polypeptide(L)' 'TMYDEIHVEDVRNSAEHLFHRDLVILGDVLEHVERDEAVDLLPRAEAAGAWHILVSVPIVDSQQGEVDGNPHEAHVH' A
#
# COMPACT_ATOMS: atom_id res chain seq x y z
N THR A 1 -4.35 14.66 18.28
CA THR A 1 -3.82 14.12 17.02
C THR A 1 -4.98 13.48 16.27
N MET A 2 -4.91 13.27 14.96
CA MET A 2 -6.01 12.60 14.22
C MET A 2 -5.97 11.07 14.36
N TYR A 3 -4.80 10.50 14.69
CA TYR A 3 -4.58 9.06 14.84
C TYR A 3 -4.15 8.70 16.26
N ASP A 4 -4.59 7.52 16.72
CA ASP A 4 -4.19 6.90 17.99
C ASP A 4 -2.85 6.18 17.87
N GLU A 5 -2.57 5.58 16.71
CA GLU A 5 -1.33 4.86 16.40
C GLU A 5 -0.76 5.32 15.05
N ILE A 6 0.57 5.40 14.96
CA ILE A 6 1.30 5.70 13.72
C ILE A 6 2.43 4.69 13.61
N HIS A 7 2.45 3.94 12.52
CA HIS A 7 3.48 2.97 12.17
C HIS A 7 4.21 3.50 10.92
N VAL A 8 5.51 3.78 11.04
CA VAL A 8 6.33 4.30 9.93
C VAL A 8 7.21 3.18 9.42
N GLU A 9 6.73 2.47 8.40
CA GLU A 9 7.40 1.31 7.83
C GLU A 9 6.96 1.06 6.39
N ASP A 10 7.69 0.16 5.73
CA ASP A 10 7.29 -0.38 4.44
C ASP A 10 6.18 -1.42 4.64
N VAL A 11 5.04 -1.21 3.97
CA VAL A 11 3.85 -2.08 4.08
C VAL A 11 4.16 -3.54 3.76
N ARG A 12 5.14 -3.80 2.90
CA ARG A 12 5.59 -5.16 2.57
C ARG A 12 6.11 -5.91 3.80
N ASN A 13 6.58 -5.20 4.82
CA ASN A 13 7.12 -5.77 6.05
C ASN A 13 6.19 -5.64 7.26
N SER A 14 5.02 -5.01 7.11
CA SER A 14 4.08 -4.77 8.21
C SER A 14 3.57 -6.03 8.89
N ALA A 15 3.40 -5.99 10.21
CA ALA A 15 2.86 -7.14 10.93
C ALA A 15 1.40 -7.43 10.54
N GLU A 16 1.02 -8.70 10.35
CA GLU A 16 -0.31 -9.11 9.86
C GLU A 16 -1.47 -8.50 10.65
N HIS A 17 -1.35 -8.41 11.97
CA HIS A 17 -2.41 -7.85 12.84
C HIS A 17 -2.75 -6.38 12.53
N LEU A 18 -1.91 -5.65 11.80
CA LEU A 18 -2.20 -4.28 11.35
C LEU A 18 -3.28 -4.26 10.25
N PHE A 19 -3.43 -5.33 9.48
CA PHE A 19 -4.44 -5.45 8.42
C PHE A 19 -5.79 -5.99 8.91
N HIS A 20 -5.89 -6.50 10.14
CA HIS A 20 -7.16 -6.95 10.73
C HIS A 20 -8.05 -5.75 11.07
N ARG A 21 -8.78 -5.22 10.09
CA ARG A 21 -9.57 -3.99 10.20
C ARG A 21 -10.85 -4.11 9.38
N ASP A 22 -11.87 -3.32 9.74
CA ASP A 22 -13.11 -3.21 8.95
C ASP A 22 -12.83 -2.68 7.53
N LEU A 23 -11.85 -1.78 7.41
CA LEU A 23 -11.40 -1.20 6.16
C LEU A 23 -9.88 -1.03 6.16
N VAL A 24 -9.23 -1.56 5.14
CA VAL A 24 -7.83 -1.29 4.78
C VAL A 24 -7.81 -0.38 3.55
N ILE A 25 -7.03 0.69 3.60
CA ILE A 25 -6.88 1.65 2.50
C ILE A 25 -5.46 1.56 1.97
N LEU A 26 -5.32 1.18 0.70
CA LEU A 26 -4.08 1.20 -0.06
C LEU A 26 -4.22 2.30 -1.12
N GLY A 27 -4.09 3.55 -0.67
CA GLY A 27 -4.18 4.70 -1.56
C GLY A 27 -2.79 5.25 -1.85
N ASP A 28 -2.41 5.28 -3.14
CA ASP A 28 -1.11 5.79 -3.58
C ASP A 28 0.04 4.95 -2.99
N VAL A 29 0.01 3.64 -3.24
CA VAL A 29 0.93 2.66 -2.64
C VAL A 29 1.32 1.56 -3.64
N LEU A 30 0.34 0.96 -4.30
CA LEU A 30 0.57 -0.26 -5.10
C LEU A 30 1.41 -0.01 -6.36
N GLU A 31 1.33 1.20 -6.91
CA GLU A 31 2.13 1.68 -8.04
C GLU A 31 3.60 1.94 -7.66
N HIS A 32 3.93 1.98 -6.37
CA HIS A 32 5.28 2.24 -5.85
C HIS A 32 6.02 0.96 -5.41
N VAL A 33 5.42 -0.21 -5.59
CA VAL A 33 6.02 -1.51 -5.30
C VAL A 33 5.99 -2.41 -6.52
N GLU A 34 6.95 -3.33 -6.64
CA GLU A 34 7.04 -4.22 -7.79
C GLU A 34 5.73 -5.00 -7.97
N ARG A 35 5.34 -5.24 -9.22
CA ARG A 35 4.01 -5.79 -9.56
C ARG A 35 3.65 -7.06 -8.78
N ASP A 36 4.58 -7.98 -8.63
CA ASP A 36 4.34 -9.24 -7.93
C ASP A 36 4.09 -8.99 -6.42
N GLU A 37 4.81 -8.03 -5.82
CA GLU A 37 4.61 -7.63 -4.42
C GLU A 37 3.27 -6.89 -4.24
N ALA A 38 2.90 -6.03 -5.19
CA ALA A 38 1.61 -5.34 -5.20
C ALA A 38 0.44 -6.33 -5.23
N VAL A 39 0.55 -7.36 -6.08
CA VAL A 39 -0.45 -8.42 -6.22
C VAL A 39 -0.56 -9.25 -4.94
N ASP A 40 0.55 -9.50 -4.25
CA ASP A 40 0.58 -10.29 -3.01
C ASP A 40 0.04 -9.53 -1.78
N LEU A 41 0.05 -8.19 -1.78
CA LEU A 41 -0.46 -7.38 -0.66
C LEU A 41 -1.96 -7.53 -0.43
N LEU A 42 -2.76 -7.66 -1.50
CA LEU A 42 -4.21 -7.80 -1.41
C LEU A 42 -4.67 -9.10 -0.71
N PRO A 43 -4.25 -10.30 -1.15
CA PRO A 43 -4.62 -11.55 -0.49
C PRO A 43 -4.02 -11.65 0.92
N ARG A 44 -2.87 -11.02 1.17
CA ARG A 44 -2.30 -10.94 2.51
C ARG A 44 -3.19 -10.13 3.46
N ALA A 45 -3.63 -8.94 3.05
CA ALA A 45 -4.55 -8.13 3.86
C ALA A 45 -5.88 -8.86 4.11
N GLU A 46 -6.44 -9.51 3.09
CA GLU A 46 -7.65 -10.34 3.23
C GLU A 46 -7.43 -11.49 4.24
N ALA A 47 -6.35 -12.25 4.09
CA ALA A 47 -6.02 -13.38 4.96
C ALA A 47 -5.76 -12.95 6.42
N ALA A 48 -5.23 -11.75 6.62
CA ALA A 48 -5.02 -11.15 7.93
C ALA A 48 -6.32 -10.68 8.62
N GLY A 49 -7.44 -10.65 7.91
CA GLY A 49 -8.75 -10.29 8.45
C GLY A 49 -9.26 -8.92 8.03
N ALA A 50 -8.79 -8.36 6.92
CA ALA A 50 -9.41 -7.17 6.34
C ALA A 50 -10.82 -7.49 5.84
N TRP A 51 -11.82 -6.72 6.27
CA TRP A 51 -13.21 -6.93 5.83
C TRP A 51 -13.50 -6.28 4.47
N HIS A 52 -12.90 -5.11 4.27
CA HIS A 52 -12.93 -4.36 3.02
C HIS A 52 -11.55 -3.84 2.69
N ILE A 53 -11.21 -3.84 1.40
CA ILE A 53 -9.98 -3.25 0.88
C ILE A 53 -10.37 -2.20 -0.15
N LEU A 54 -9.95 -0.95 0.08
CA LEU A 54 -10.06 0.14 -0.88
C LEU A 54 -8.70 0.41 -1.48
N VAL A 55 -8.63 0.33 -2.81
CA VAL A 55 -7.42 0.58 -3.59
C VAL A 55 -7.63 1.84 -4.42
N SER A 56 -6.66 2.74 -4.37
CA SER A 56 -6.55 3.88 -5.29
C SER A 56 -5.25 3.75 -6.06
N VAL A 57 -5.35 3.53 -7.37
CA VAL A 57 -4.22 3.39 -8.31
C VAL A 57 -4.55 4.08 -9.64
N PRO A 58 -3.54 4.50 -10.43
CA PRO A 58 -3.73 4.95 -11.78
C PRO A 58 -4.41 3.87 -12.65
N ILE A 59 -5.42 4.26 -13.44
CA ILE A 59 -6.12 3.37 -14.38
C ILE A 59 -5.54 3.40 -15.79
N VAL A 60 -4.53 4.24 -16.00
CA VAL A 60 -3.79 4.41 -17.26
C VAL A 60 -2.31 4.33 -16.96
N ASP A 61 -1.51 4.10 -18.00
CA ASP A 61 -0.06 4.19 -17.90
C ASP A 61 0.33 5.56 -17.33
N SER A 62 0.95 5.53 -16.16
CA SER A 62 1.32 6.69 -15.36
C SER A 62 2.76 6.51 -14.93
N GLN A 63 3.67 7.00 -15.75
CA GLN A 63 5.09 6.97 -15.47
C GLN A 63 5.43 8.14 -14.53
N GLN A 64 6.01 7.81 -13.38
CA GLN A 64 6.47 8.78 -12.38
C GLN A 64 7.86 8.38 -11.91
N GLY A 65 8.79 9.33 -11.95
CA GLY A 65 10.12 9.17 -11.33
C GLY A 65 10.09 9.62 -9.87
N GLU A 66 11.26 9.91 -9.31
CA GLU A 66 11.33 10.48 -7.96
C GLU A 66 10.66 11.87 -7.90
N VAL A 67 9.92 12.13 -6.82
CA VAL A 67 9.33 13.44 -6.52
C VAL A 67 10.03 14.02 -5.29
N ASP A 68 10.46 15.28 -5.38
CA ASP A 68 11.20 15.98 -4.30
C ASP A 68 12.44 15.23 -3.78
N GLY A 69 13.06 14.40 -4.62
CA GLY A 69 14.23 13.57 -4.28
C GLY A 69 13.91 12.35 -3.41
N ASN A 70 12.63 12.00 -3.26
CA ASN A 70 12.21 10.75 -2.61
C ASN A 70 12.17 9.61 -3.64
N PRO A 71 13.08 8.62 -3.55
CA PRO A 71 13.10 7.49 -4.49
C PRO A 71 11.86 6.59 -4.38
N HIS A 72 11.15 6.62 -3.25
CA HIS A 72 9.96 5.80 -3.03
C HIS A 72 8.70 6.34 -3.72
N GLU A 73 8.75 7.55 -4.29
CA GLU A 73 7.65 8.13 -5.09
C GLU A 73 7.64 7.60 -6.52
N ALA A 74 8.70 6.94 -6.97
CA ALA A 74 8.76 6.40 -8.32
C ALA A 74 7.67 5.33 -8.51
N HIS A 75 7.00 5.37 -9.66
CA HIS A 75 6.12 4.28 -10.05
C HIS A 75 6.95 3.15 -10.64
N VAL A 76 6.76 1.94 -10.13
CA VAL A 76 7.39 0.71 -10.60
C VAL A 76 6.30 -0.21 -11.16
N HIS A 77 6.42 -0.62 -12.43
CA HIS A 77 5.36 -1.29 -13.20
C HIS A 77 5.73 -2.74 -13.53
#